data_AF-A0A6A3C978-F1
#
_entry.id   AF-A0A6A3C978-F1
#
_cell.length_a   1.000
_cell.length_b   1.000
_cell.length_c   1.000
_cell.angle_alpha   90.00
_cell.angle_beta   90.00
_cell.angle_gamma   90.00
#
_symmetry.space_group_name_H-M   'P 1'
#
loop_
_entity.id
_entity.type
_entity.pdbx_description
1 polymer ?
#
loop_
_entity_poly.entity_id
_entity_poly.type
_entity_poly.pdbx_seq_one_letter_code
_entity_poly.pdbx_strand_id
1 'polypeptide(L)' 'MLHGPPMLGPVPLPTKKRICCVLKSPHVHKDARFHFEIRTHQRLIDILFPTAQTTDSLMQLDLPAGVDVEVKL' A
#
# COMPACT_ATOMS: atom_id res chain seq x y z
N MET A 1 -23.63 -2.58 19.90
CA MET A 1 -22.88 -1.36 20.27
C MET A 1 -21.48 -1.50 19.70
N LEU A 2 -21.18 -0.85 18.58
CA LEU A 2 -19.85 -0.90 17.95
C LEU A 2 -18.98 0.17 18.62
N HIS A 3 -18.38 -0.16 19.78
CA HIS A 3 -17.37 0.68 20.42
C HIS A 3 -15.99 0.34 19.84
N GLY A 4 -15.72 0.82 18.62
CA GLY A 4 -14.35 1.02 18.16
C GLY A 4 -13.90 2.43 18.51
N PRO A 5 -12.59 2.67 18.76
CA PRO A 5 -12.08 4.03 18.88
C PRO A 5 -12.41 4.83 17.61
N PRO A 6 -12.59 6.15 17.70
CA PRO A 6 -12.83 6.97 16.53
C PRO A 6 -11.62 6.86 15.59
N MET A 7 -11.77 6.08 14.53
CA MET A 7 -10.79 5.92 13.46
C MET A 7 -11.08 6.97 12.39
N LEU A 8 -10.07 7.73 12.01
CA LEU A 8 -10.13 8.44 10.74
C LEU A 8 -10.03 7.37 9.65
N GLY A 9 -11.02 7.38 8.74
CA GLY A 9 -11.14 6.36 7.69
C GLY A 9 -9.89 6.28 6.81
N PRO A 10 -9.78 5.24 5.97
CA PRO A 10 -8.59 5.02 5.15
C PRO A 10 -8.39 6.20 4.17
N VAL A 11 -7.49 7.11 4.51
CA VAL A 11 -7.16 8.27 3.69
C VAL A 11 -6.32 7.78 2.51
N PRO A 12 -6.76 8.01 1.26
CA PRO A 12 -5.97 7.65 0.09
C PRO A 12 -4.79 8.60 -0.04
N LEU A 13 -3.58 8.08 0.09
CA LEU A 13 -2.36 8.82 -0.19
C LEU A 13 -2.04 8.78 -1.69
N PRO A 14 -1.24 9.74 -2.20
CA PRO A 14 -0.81 9.74 -3.59
C PRO A 14 -0.17 8.41 -3.99
N THR A 15 -0.73 7.78 -5.03
CA THR A 15 -0.21 6.51 -5.54
C THR A 15 1.14 6.75 -6.20
N LYS A 16 2.18 6.07 -5.73
CA LYS A 16 3.51 6.17 -6.34
C LYS A 16 3.52 5.34 -7.61
N LYS A 17 3.79 6.00 -8.74
CA LYS A 17 3.88 5.36 -10.07
C LYS A 17 5.33 5.35 -10.55
N ARG A 18 5.87 4.16 -10.76
CA ARG A 18 7.19 3.96 -11.40
C ARG A 18 6.97 3.40 -12.80
N ILE A 19 7.55 4.06 -13.79
CA ILE A 19 7.47 3.64 -15.20
C ILE A 19 8.84 3.13 -15.61
N CYS A 20 8.91 1.88 -16.06
CA CYS A 20 10.14 1.26 -16.55
C CYS A 20 9.97 0.95 -18.03
N CYS A 21 10.97 1.31 -18.84
CA CYS A 21 10.95 1.05 -20.28
C CYS A 21 12.12 0.12 -20.62
N VAL A 22 11.84 -0.99 -21.29
CA VAL A 22 12.87 -1.94 -21.74
C VAL A 22 12.78 -2.16 -23.25
N LEU A 23 13.90 -2.53 -23.87
CA LEU A 23 13.90 -2.97 -25.27
C LEU A 23 13.27 -4.36 -25.37
N LYS A 24 12.35 -4.54 -26.33
CA LYS A 24 11.73 -5.83 -26.61
C LYS A 24 12.69 -6.80 -27.30
N SER A 25 13.59 -6.28 -28.13
CA SER A 25 14.54 -7.09 -28.89
C SER A 25 15.88 -7.19 -28.18
N PRO A 26 16.54 -8.37 -28.21
CA PRO A 26 17.91 -8.51 -27.72
C PRO A 26 18.94 -7.77 -28.60
N HIS A 27 18.62 -7.45 -29.86
CA HIS A 27 19.55 -6.76 -30.78
C HIS A 27 18.85 -5.79 -31.75
N VAL A 28 19.53 -4.69 -32.08
CA VAL A 28 19.24 -3.67 -33.12
C VAL A 28 17.93 -2.86 -33.00
N HIS A 29 16.81 -3.46 -32.61
CA HIS A 29 15.51 -2.79 -32.66
C HIS A 29 15.27 -1.83 -31.46
N LYS A 30 15.74 -0.58 -31.59
CA LYS A 30 15.66 0.46 -30.54
C LYS A 30 14.29 1.10 -30.36
N ASP A 31 13.47 1.08 -31.41
CA ASP A 31 12.12 1.66 -31.39
C ASP A 31 11.09 0.68 -30.78
N ALA A 32 11.44 -0.61 -30.74
CA ALA A 32 10.65 -1.63 -30.07
C ALA A 32 10.83 -1.53 -28.54
N ARG A 33 10.10 -0.62 -27.91
CA ARG A 33 10.06 -0.44 -26.45
C ARG A 33 8.86 -1.13 -25.83
N PHE A 34 9.05 -1.66 -24.62
CA PHE A 34 7.99 -2.14 -23.75
C PHE A 34 7.92 -1.23 -22.52
N HIS A 35 6.74 -0.70 -22.25
CA HIS A 35 6.47 0.14 -21.09
C HIS A 35 5.79 -0.70 -20.00
N PHE A 36 6.42 -0.77 -18.85
CA PHE A 36 5.85 -1.34 -17.63
C PHE A 36 5.57 -0.22 -16.64
N GLU A 37 4.54 -0.39 -15.82
CA GLU A 37 4.33 0.45 -14.66
C GLU A 37 4.16 -0.40 -13.40
N ILE A 38 4.70 0.11 -12.30
CA ILE A 38 4.46 -0.39 -10.95
C ILE A 38 3.73 0.72 -10.22
N ARG A 39 2.51 0.43 -9.76
CA ARG A 39 1.69 1.35 -8.97
C ARG A 39 1.66 0.86 -7.52
N THR A 40 2.18 1.66 -6.61
CA THR A 40 2.11 1.40 -5.17
C THR A 40 1.02 2.28 -4.58
N HIS A 41 -0.08 1.66 -4.17
CA HIS A 41 -1.19 2.34 -3.50
C HIS A 41 -0.91 2.43 -2.00
N GLN A 42 -1.01 3.64 -1.44
CA GLN A 42 -0.77 3.90 -0.03
C GLN A 42 -2.07 4.37 0.60
N ARG A 43 -2.43 3.79 1.75
CA ARG A 43 -3.59 4.17 2.55
C ARG A 43 -3.11 4.43 3.97
N LEU A 44 -3.55 5.54 4.55
CA LEU A 44 -3.28 5.89 5.94
C LEU A 44 -4.54 5.67 6.76
N ILE A 45 -4.42 5.03 7.91
CA ILE A 45 -5.50 4.86 8.89
C ILE A 45 -5.00 5.47 10.19
N ASP A 46 -5.69 6.50 10.66
CA ASP A 46 -5.33 7.18 11.90
C ASP A 46 -6.27 6.75 13.02
N ILE A 47 -5.70 6.27 14.13
CA ILE A 47 -6.44 5.84 15.32
C ILE A 47 -6.21 6.87 16.42
N LEU A 48 -7.24 7.63 16.78
CA LEU A 48 -7.12 8.74 17.72
C LEU A 48 -6.82 8.31 19.16
N PHE A 49 -7.31 7.12 19.57
CA PHE A 49 -7.12 6.57 20.91
C PHE A 49 -6.72 5.10 20.82
N PRO A 50 -5.41 4.80 20.73
CA PRO A 50 -4.94 3.41 20.72
C PRO A 50 -5.12 2.80 22.11
N THR A 51 -6.01 1.80 22.22
CA THR A 51 -6.13 0.95 23.43
C THR A 51 -5.30 -0.32 23.19
N ALA A 52 -4.68 -0.90 24.22
CA ALA A 52 -3.86 -2.12 24.08
C ALA A 52 -4.62 -3.26 23.35
N GLN A 53 -5.91 -3.43 23.66
CA GLN A 53 -6.78 -4.41 23.00
C GLN A 53 -6.94 -4.15 21.49
N THR A 54 -6.93 -2.89 21.06
CA THR A 54 -7.05 -2.51 19.64
C THR A 54 -5.75 -2.79 18.90
N THR A 55 -4.59 -2.57 19.52
CA THR A 55 -3.28 -2.86 18.93
C THR A 55 -3.11 -4.37 18.70
N ASP A 56 -3.48 -5.19 19.68
CA ASP A 56 -3.45 -6.65 19.58
C ASP A 56 -4.41 -7.17 18.49
N SER A 57 -5.61 -6.58 18.41
CA SER A 57 -6.60 -6.94 17.38
C SER A 57 -6.12 -6.63 15.96
N LEU A 58 -5.35 -5.55 15.78
CA LEU A 58 -4.80 -5.16 14.47
C LEU A 58 -3.63 -6.06 14.05
N MET A 59 -2.84 -6.55 14.99
CA MET A 59 -1.77 -7.52 14.70
C MET A 59 -2.31 -8.92 14.39
N GLN A 60 -3.47 -9.27 14.94
CA GLN A 60 -4.12 -10.56 14.71
C GLN A 60 -4.93 -10.62 13.40
N LEU A 61 -5.13 -9.49 12.72
CA LEU A 61 -5.89 -9.43 11.48
C LEU A 61 -5.15 -10.16 10.35
N ASP A 62 -5.82 -11.12 9.71
CA ASP A 62 -5.30 -11.82 8.54
C ASP A 62 -5.26 -10.89 7.33
N LEU A 63 -4.11 -10.27 7.13
CA LEU A 63 -3.84 -9.45 5.95
C LEU A 63 -3.42 -10.34 4.77
N PRO A 64 -3.90 -10.06 3.55
CA PRO A 64 -3.46 -10.80 2.39
C PRO A 64 -1.96 -10.56 2.13
N ALA A 65 -1.25 -11.60 1.68
CA ALA A 65 0.22 -11.62 1.53
C ALA A 65 0.83 -10.55 0.59
N GLY A 66 0.01 -9.76 -0.11
CA GLY A 66 0.44 -8.68 -0.99
C GLY A 66 0.33 -7.27 -0.39
N VAL A 67 -0.02 -7.16 0.89
CA VAL A 67 -0.18 -5.88 1.59
C VAL A 67 0.93 -5.73 2.62
N ASP A 68 1.63 -4.60 2.55
CA ASP A 68 2.62 -4.19 3.54
C ASP A 68 1.96 -3.20 4.53
N VAL A 69 2.24 -3.36 5.82
CA VAL A 69 1.67 -2.55 6.90
C VAL A 69 2.79 -1.99 7.76
N GLU A 70 2.83 -0.67 7.88
CA GLU A 70 3.76 0.05 8.75
C GLU A 70 2.97 0.70 9.89
N VAL A 71 3.32 0.40 11.14
CA VAL A 71 2.71 1.01 12.33
C VAL A 71 3.68 2.04 12.90
N LYS A 72 3.20 3.27 13.09
CA LYS A 72 3.91 4.36 13.77
C LYS A 72 3.10 4.76 15.01
N LEU A 73 3.77 4.84 16.16
CA LEU A 73 3.22 5.31 17.44
C LEU A 73 3.55 6.78 17.66
#